data_AF-A0A953BQ55-F1
#
_entry.id   AF-A0A953BQ55-F1
#
_cell.length_a   1.000
_cell.length_b   1.000
_cell.length_c   1.000
_cell.angle_alpha   90.00
_cell.angle_beta   90.00
_cell.angle_gamma   90.00
#
_symmetry.space_group_name_H-M   'P 1'
#
loop_
_entity.id
_entity.type
_entity.pdbx_description
1 polymer ?
#
loop_
_entity_poly.entity_id
_entity_poly.type
_entity_poly.pdbx_seq_one_letter_code
_entity_poly.pdbx_strand_id
1 'polypeptide(L)'
;MSTLPLIPRLFNLVESKPERRTLPADDPARPRLMSQIITINPTATAAFLERFGTRDLEHYLRHLNAAQRPRGGDARWVRPDGSRGIVRSEART
;
A
#
# COMPACT_ATOMS: atom_id res chain seq x y z
N MET A 1 -4.44 -35.35 -23.87
CA MET A 1 -4.67 -34.98 -22.46
C MET A 1 -3.91 -33.70 -22.19
N SER A 2 -4.58 -32.54 -22.32
CA SER A 2 -3.93 -31.23 -22.42
C SER A 2 -3.94 -30.50 -21.08
N THR A 3 -2.74 -30.20 -20.60
CA THR A 3 -2.41 -29.45 -19.38
C THR A 3 -2.83 -27.98 -19.51
N LEU A 4 -3.48 -27.44 -18.47
CA LEU A 4 -3.84 -26.03 -18.36
C LEU A 4 -2.57 -25.16 -18.20
N PRO A 5 -2.41 -24.04 -18.92
CA PRO A 5 -1.33 -23.12 -18.64
C PRO A 5 -1.61 -22.31 -17.37
N LEU A 6 -0.68 -22.40 -16.43
CA LEU A 6 -0.49 -21.55 -15.28
C LEU A 6 -0.42 -20.08 -15.74
N ILE A 7 -1.38 -19.25 -15.33
CA ILE A 7 -1.37 -17.80 -15.59
C ILE A 7 -0.20 -17.20 -14.80
N PRO A 8 0.83 -16.61 -15.44
CA PRO A 8 1.90 -15.95 -14.71
C PRO A 8 1.34 -14.66 -14.10
N ARG A 9 1.48 -14.52 -12.78
CA ARG A 9 1.13 -13.32 -12.03
C ARG A 9 1.96 -12.13 -12.53
N LEU A 10 1.37 -11.29 -13.38
CA LEU A 10 1.85 -9.93 -13.59
C LEU A 10 1.51 -9.10 -12.35
N PHE A 11 2.51 -8.69 -11.58
CA PHE A 11 2.80 -7.26 -11.36
C PHE A 11 4.09 -7.11 -10.53
N ASN A 12 5.21 -7.06 -11.23
CA ASN A 12 6.39 -6.34 -10.75
C ASN A 12 6.05 -4.85 -10.78
N LEU A 13 5.86 -4.21 -9.63
CA LEU A 13 6.01 -2.76 -9.51
C LEU A 13 6.41 -2.37 -8.09
N VAL A 14 7.70 -2.46 -7.83
CA VAL A 14 8.57 -1.42 -7.28
C VAL A 14 9.89 -2.13 -7.05
N GLU A 15 10.70 -2.10 -8.09
CA GLU A 15 12.11 -2.44 -7.99
C GLU A 15 12.77 -1.26 -7.28
N SER A 16 12.64 -1.19 -5.96
CA SER A 16 13.36 -0.22 -5.16
C SER A 16 14.82 -0.63 -5.12
N LYS A 17 15.59 0.03 -5.99
CA LYS A 17 17.05 0.20 -5.94
C LYS A 17 17.55 0.05 -4.49
N PRO A 18 18.46 -0.90 -4.17
CA PRO A 18 18.95 -1.10 -2.82
C PRO A 18 19.96 0.01 -2.49
N GLU A 19 19.46 1.19 -2.23
CA GLU A 19 20.24 2.30 -1.71
C GLU A 19 20.57 1.95 -0.25
N ARG A 20 21.73 1.31 -0.06
CA ARG A 20 22.44 1.00 1.18
C ARG A 20 21.58 1.12 2.45
N ARG A 21 21.10 -0.04 2.94
CA ARG A 21 20.56 -0.24 4.29
C ARG A 21 21.49 0.42 5.32
N THR A 22 21.15 1.63 5.78
CA THR A 22 21.63 2.10 7.07
C THR A 22 21.11 1.12 8.11
N LEU A 23 22.00 0.62 8.96
CA LEU A 23 21.66 -0.39 9.96
C LEU A 23 20.52 0.14 10.85
N PRO A 24 19.45 -0.65 11.07
CA PRO A 24 18.17 -0.17 11.61
C PRO A 24 18.17 0.20 13.10
N ALA A 25 19.29 0.04 13.81
CA ALA A 25 19.32 0.09 15.28
C ALA A 25 19.61 1.46 15.89
N ASP A 26 20.32 2.36 15.20
CA ASP A 26 20.87 3.58 15.83
C ASP A 26 20.00 4.84 15.67
N ASP A 27 18.85 4.75 15.01
CA ASP A 27 17.99 5.91 14.85
C ASP A 27 17.03 6.03 16.04
N PRO A 28 17.23 6.99 16.97
CA PRO A 28 16.37 7.15 18.15
C PRO A 28 14.93 7.50 17.77
N ALA A 29 14.66 7.95 16.54
CA ALA A 29 13.31 8.24 16.07
C ALA A 29 12.51 6.97 15.74
N ARG A 30 13.18 5.85 15.46
CA ARG A 30 12.53 4.62 14.97
C ARG A 30 11.47 4.06 15.92
N PRO A 31 11.71 3.87 17.24
CA PRO A 31 10.69 3.35 18.16
C PRO A 31 9.47 4.27 18.23
N ARG A 32 9.70 5.59 18.19
CA ARG A 32 8.62 6.59 18.17
C ARG A 32 7.76 6.47 16.92
N LEU A 33 8.38 6.33 15.75
CA LEU A 33 7.67 6.15 14.47
C LEU A 33 6.84 4.86 14.47
N MET A 34 7.42 3.73 14.91
CA MET A 34 6.70 2.46 14.98
C MET A 34 5.47 2.54 15.89
N SER A 35 5.62 3.14 17.08
CA SER A 35 4.50 3.34 18.00
C SER A 35 3.38 4.18 17.38
N GLN A 36 3.72 5.29 16.71
CA GLN A 36 2.74 6.14 16.03
C GLN A 36 2.02 5.41 14.90
N ILE A 37 2.75 4.63 14.10
CA ILE A 37 2.18 3.82 13.02
C ILE A 37 1.21 2.78 13.60
N ILE A 38 1.58 2.07 14.66
CA ILE A 38 0.72 1.06 15.30
C ILE A 38 -0.55 1.70 15.86
N THR A 39 -0.46 2.89 16.46
CA THR A 39 -1.63 3.61 16.95
C THR A 39 -2.63 3.94 15.83
N ILE A 40 -2.13 4.32 14.65
CA ILE A 40 -3.00 4.70 13.51
C ILE A 40 -3.47 3.45 12.74
N ASN A 41 -2.60 2.46 12.55
CA ASN A 41 -2.89 1.21 11.87
C ASN A 41 -2.48 0.00 12.75
N PRO A 42 -3.40 -0.48 13.61
CA PRO A 42 -3.14 -1.62 14.49
C PRO A 42 -2.81 -2.93 13.77
N THR A 43 -3.12 -3.05 12.47
CA THR A 43 -2.79 -4.24 11.68
C THR A 43 -1.31 -4.31 11.29
N ALA A 44 -0.59 -3.18 11.34
CA ALA A 44 0.84 -3.13 11.08
C ALA A 44 1.63 -3.52 12.34
N THR A 45 1.87 -4.81 12.53
CA THR A 45 2.57 -5.34 13.73
C THR A 45 4.03 -4.86 13.82
N ALA A 46 4.60 -4.86 15.03
CA ALA A 46 6.00 -4.48 15.24
C ALA A 46 6.97 -5.32 14.38
N ALA A 47 6.78 -6.65 14.35
CA ALA A 47 7.58 -7.56 13.53
C ALA A 47 7.51 -7.25 12.02
N PHE A 48 6.37 -6.76 11.54
CA PHE A 48 6.23 -6.30 10.16
C PHE A 48 7.07 -5.03 9.91
N LEU A 49 6.99 -4.06 10.82
CA LEU A 49 7.64 -2.74 10.72
C LEU A 49 9.16 -2.81 10.90
N GLU A 50 9.67 -3.78 11.64
CA GLU A 50 11.12 -4.00 11.84
C GLU A 50 11.89 -4.21 10.53
N ARG A 51 11.21 -4.65 9.47
CA ARG A 51 11.81 -4.94 8.16
C ARG A 51 12.14 -3.69 7.33
N PHE A 52 11.63 -2.53 7.72
CA PHE A 52 11.74 -1.27 6.99
C PHE A 52 12.76 -0.34 7.64
N GLY A 53 13.42 0.54 6.87
CA GLY A 53 14.31 1.56 7.43
C GLY A 53 13.53 2.74 8.05
N THR A 54 14.19 3.64 8.79
CA THR A 54 13.52 4.81 9.38
C THR A 54 12.81 5.66 8.32
N ARG A 55 13.47 5.95 7.19
CA ARG A 55 12.89 6.75 6.10
C ARG A 55 11.62 6.15 5.52
N ASP A 56 11.56 4.83 5.42
CA ASP A 56 10.38 4.11 4.93
C ASP A 56 9.23 4.24 5.94
N LEU A 57 9.53 4.14 7.24
CA LEU A 57 8.55 4.36 8.32
C LEU A 57 8.04 5.79 8.33
N GLU A 58 8.90 6.80 8.14
CA GLU A 58 8.50 8.20 8.00
C GLU A 58 7.56 8.41 6.81
N HIS A 59 7.89 7.83 5.66
CA HIS A 59 7.05 7.90 4.46
C HIS A 59 5.69 7.27 4.75
N TYR A 60 5.69 6.06 5.32
CA TYR A 60 4.47 5.33 5.61
C TYR A 60 3.58 6.10 6.60
N LEU A 61 4.15 6.64 7.67
CA LEU A 61 3.42 7.48 8.62
C LEU A 61 2.83 8.74 7.96
N ARG A 62 3.57 9.41 7.07
CA ARG A 62 3.04 10.53 6.28
C ARG A 62 1.85 10.10 5.43
N HIS A 63 1.94 8.94 4.78
CA HIS A 63 0.84 8.40 3.98
C HIS A 63 -0.40 8.12 4.82
N LEU A 64 -0.23 7.48 5.99
CA LEU A 64 -1.34 7.22 6.92
C LEU A 64 -2.02 8.52 7.38
N ASN A 65 -1.24 9.55 7.73
CA ASN A 65 -1.79 10.85 8.12
C ASN A 65 -2.54 11.55 6.98
N ALA A 66 -2.05 11.43 5.74
CA ALA A 66 -2.75 11.97 4.58
C ALA A 66 -4.08 11.23 4.32
N ALA A 67 -4.09 9.91 4.50
CA ALA A 67 -5.25 9.06 4.28
C ALA A 67 -6.35 9.21 5.35
N GLN A 68 -6.03 9.72 6.54
CA GLN A 68 -7.01 10.00 7.60
C GLN A 68 -7.94 11.18 7.27
N ARG A 69 -7.57 12.05 6.32
CA ARG A 69 -8.44 13.15 5.89
C ARG A 69 -9.45 12.62 4.87
N PRO A 70 -10.73 13.05 4.94
CA PRO A 70 -11.66 12.82 3.84
C PRO A 70 -11.01 13.25 2.54
N ARG A 71 -11.06 12.40 1.51
CA ARG A 71 -10.69 12.78 0.15
C ARG A 71 -11.54 14.02 -0.18
N GLY A 72 -10.89 15.18 -0.34
CA GLY A 72 -11.56 16.47 -0.51
C GLY A 72 -12.50 16.48 -1.72
N GLY A 73 -13.28 17.55 -1.89
CA GLY A 73 -14.24 17.68 -3.00
C GLY A 73 -13.62 17.44 -4.39
N ASP A 74 -12.34 17.79 -4.55
CA ASP A 74 -11.55 17.62 -5.79
C ASP A 74 -11.07 16.19 -6.04
N ALA A 75 -11.08 15.32 -5.01
CA ALA A 75 -10.74 13.91 -5.13
C ALA A 75 -11.94 13.03 -5.53
N ARG A 76 -13.04 13.67 -5.98
CA ARG A 76 -14.18 12.98 -6.58
C ARG A 76 -13.71 12.21 -7.80
N TRP A 77 -13.97 10.92 -7.82
CA TRP A 77 -13.76 10.11 -9.01
C TRP A 77 -14.73 10.58 -10.11
N VAL A 78 -14.25 11.43 -11.01
CA VAL A 78 -14.98 11.81 -12.23
C VAL A 78 -14.68 10.74 -13.27
N ARG A 79 -15.67 9.91 -13.61
CA ARG A 79 -15.52 9.02 -14.76
C ARG A 79 -15.45 9.87 -16.03
N PRO A 80 -14.46 9.65 -16.90
CA PRO A 80 -14.48 10.22 -18.25
C PRO A 80 -15.78 9.83 -18.97
N ASP A 81 -16.31 10.77 -19.74
CA ASP A 81 -17.43 10.51 -20.64
C ASP A 81 -17.10 9.36 -21.60
N GLY A 82 -18.07 8.48 -21.86
CA GLY A 82 -17.88 7.29 -22.69
C GLY A 82 -17.23 6.08 -21.99
N SER A 83 -16.89 6.16 -20.70
CA SER A 83 -16.42 5.00 -19.94
C SER A 83 -17.50 3.91 -19.88
N ARG A 84 -17.24 2.74 -20.48
CA ARG A 84 -18.18 1.59 -20.46
C ARG A 84 -18.39 1.09 -19.03
N GLY A 85 -19.64 0.99 -18.60
CA GLY A 85 -20.02 0.35 -17.35
C GLY A 85 -19.99 -1.18 -17.49
N ILE A 86 -19.65 -1.89 -16.42
CA ILE A 86 -19.85 -3.34 -16.35
C ILE A 86 -21.33 -3.55 -16.04
N VAL A 87 -22.08 -4.15 -16.97
CA VAL A 87 -23.49 -4.51 -16.79
C VAL A 87 -23.57 -5.98 -16.42
N ARG A 88 -24.19 -6.32 -15.29
CA ARG A 88 -24.46 -7.72 -14.92
C ARG A 88 -25.70 -8.19 -15.68
N SER A 89 -25.55 -9.13 -16.60
CA SER A 89 -26.69 -9.84 -17.17
C SER A 89 -27.17 -10.90 -16.19
N GLU A 90 -28.45 -10.88 -15.84
CA GLU A 90 -29.07 -12.01 -15.13
C GLU A 90 -29.36 -13.13 -16.13
N ALA A 91 -28.99 -14.36 -15.76
CA ALA A 91 -29.37 -15.54 -16.53
C ALA A 91 -30.87 -15.73 -16.34
N ARG A 92 -31.64 -15.56 -17.42
CA ARG A 92 -33.07 -15.86 -17.43
C ARG A 92 -33.23 -17.38 -17.45
N THR A 93 -33.75 -17.94 -16.35
CA THR A 93 -34.17 -19.34 -16.22
C THR A 93 -35.42 -19.62 -17.04
#